data_AF-A0A936ES91-F1
#
_entry.id   AF-A0A936ES91-F1
#
_cell.length_a   1.000
_cell.length_b   1.000
_cell.length_c   1.000
_cell.angle_alpha   90.00
_cell.angle_beta   90.00
_cell.angle_gamma   90.00
#
_symmetry.space_group_name_H-M   'P 1'
#
loop_
_entity.id
_entity.type
_entity.pdbx_description
1 polymer ?
#
loop_
_entity_poly.entity_id
_entity_poly.type
_entity_poly.pdbx_seq_one_letter_code
_entity_poly.pdbx_strand_id
1 'polypeptide(L)'
;MSTPSYSIDILRKSADGVLSFKSGSINISTTCWWDPDIVIDGGTYVGYATRMANKTDGTDGGKREGIWLGKGVPYNSGAGKANGIFIHKGTGPSWSDGCIVLSSALVYQMWSAINPKEKANITVTVRDEKVQRGVALPYKCMVADWY
;
A
#
# COMPACT_ATOMS: atom_id res chain seq x y z
N MET A 1 6.84 20.54 14.40
CA MET A 1 6.04 19.67 13.51
C MET A 1 5.34 18.66 14.39
N SER A 2 4.01 18.56 14.35
CA SER A 2 3.27 17.59 15.15
C SER A 2 3.55 16.19 14.61
N THR A 3 3.94 15.26 15.50
CA THR A 3 4.15 13.86 15.13
C THR A 3 2.83 13.29 14.60
N PRO A 4 2.80 12.64 13.43
CA PRO A 4 1.60 11.98 12.92
C PRO A 4 1.08 10.97 13.95
N SER A 5 -0.23 11.01 14.19
CA SER A 5 -0.87 10.25 15.27
C SER A 5 -1.10 8.78 14.92
N TYR A 6 -1.00 8.42 13.64
CA TYR A 6 -1.27 7.09 13.13
C TYR A 6 -0.10 6.56 12.30
N SER A 7 0.19 5.27 12.40
CA SER A 7 1.18 4.57 11.57
C SER A 7 0.50 3.46 10.78
N ILE A 8 0.85 3.38 9.50
CA ILE A 8 0.54 2.26 8.61
C ILE A 8 1.87 1.72 8.12
N ASP A 9 2.14 0.46 8.36
CA ASP A 9 3.35 -0.22 7.93
C ASP A 9 3.03 -1.19 6.80
N ILE A 10 3.82 -1.16 5.73
CA ILE A 10 3.66 -2.03 4.57
C ILE A 10 4.99 -2.75 4.36
N LEU A 11 4.96 -4.07 4.52
CA LEU A 11 6.03 -4.96 4.11
C LEU A 11 5.76 -5.41 2.69
N ARG A 12 6.49 -4.84 1.74
CA ARG A 12 6.36 -5.08 0.32
C ARG A 12 7.11 -6.35 -0.11
N LYS A 13 6.45 -7.27 -0.82
CA LYS A 13 7.08 -8.43 -1.49
C LYS A 13 7.02 -8.24 -3.01
N SER A 14 7.06 -9.32 -3.80
CA SER A 14 7.10 -9.22 -5.27
C SER A 14 5.76 -8.80 -5.89
N ALA A 15 4.66 -9.44 -5.50
CA ALA A 15 3.32 -9.20 -6.06
C ALA A 15 2.24 -8.92 -5.00
N ASP A 16 2.61 -9.03 -3.73
CA ASP A 16 1.76 -8.79 -2.57
C ASP A 16 2.60 -8.34 -1.39
N GLY A 17 1.96 -7.97 -0.29
CA GLY A 17 2.63 -7.56 0.93
C GLY A 17 1.78 -7.77 2.15
N VAL A 18 2.30 -7.30 3.28
CA VAL A 18 1.55 -7.26 4.54
C VAL A 18 1.37 -5.81 4.93
N LEU A 19 0.12 -5.38 5.06
CA LEU A 19 -0.23 -4.09 5.67
C LEU A 19 -0.57 -4.31 7.14
N SER A 20 0.05 -3.49 8.00
CA SER A 20 -0.19 -3.44 9.44
C SER A 20 -0.71 -2.06 9.85
N PHE A 21 -1.80 -2.04 10.62
CA PHE A 21 -2.37 -0.83 11.21
C PHE A 21 -2.90 -1.13 12.62
N LYS A 22 -2.62 -0.24 13.58
CA LYS A 22 -3.13 -0.33 14.95
C LYS A 22 -3.65 1.01 15.43
N SER A 23 -4.85 1.03 16.01
CA SER A 23 -5.41 2.20 16.68
C SER A 23 -6.50 1.79 17.66
N GLY A 24 -6.32 2.10 18.95
CA GLY A 24 -7.24 1.64 20.00
C GLY A 24 -7.38 0.11 20.01
N SER A 25 -8.60 -0.39 19.88
CA SER A 25 -8.91 -1.83 19.78
C SER A 25 -8.74 -2.41 18.36
N ILE A 26 -8.49 -1.58 17.35
CA ILE A 26 -8.31 -2.02 15.96
C ILE A 26 -6.88 -2.51 15.77
N ASN A 27 -6.75 -3.75 15.30
CA ASN A 27 -5.47 -4.36 14.93
C ASN A 27 -5.64 -5.09 13.59
N ILE A 28 -5.09 -4.51 12.53
CA ILE A 28 -5.11 -5.06 11.18
C ILE A 28 -3.70 -5.51 10.86
N SER A 29 -3.55 -6.77 10.46
CA SER A 29 -2.35 -7.32 9.82
C SER A 29 -2.82 -8.29 8.75
N THR A 30 -2.75 -7.87 7.49
CA THR A 30 -3.38 -8.60 6.38
C THR A 30 -2.54 -8.49 5.11
N THR A 31 -2.77 -9.42 4.19
CA THR A 31 -2.28 -9.29 2.82
C THR A 31 -2.85 -8.04 2.16
N CYS A 32 -1.97 -7.30 1.47
CA CYS A 32 -2.32 -6.24 0.55
C CYS A 32 -1.67 -6.49 -0.82
N TRP A 33 -2.16 -5.82 -1.85
CA TRP A 33 -1.74 -6.03 -3.22
C TRP A 33 -1.43 -4.70 -3.92
N TRP A 34 -0.62 -4.75 -4.96
CA TRP A 34 -0.38 -3.68 -5.92
C TRP A 34 -0.12 -4.28 -7.29
N ASP A 35 -0.17 -3.44 -8.31
CA ASP A 35 0.26 -3.76 -9.66
C ASP A 35 1.80 -3.94 -9.66
N PRO A 36 2.33 -5.12 -10.03
CA PRO A 36 3.77 -5.36 -10.05
C PRO A 36 4.54 -4.49 -11.07
N ASP A 37 3.84 -3.93 -12.08
CA ASP A 37 4.45 -3.09 -13.10
C ASP A 37 4.49 -1.61 -12.70
N ILE A 38 3.67 -1.20 -11.72
CA ILE A 38 3.60 0.16 -11.19
C ILE A 38 3.66 0.08 -9.67
N VAL A 39 4.87 0.15 -9.13
CA VAL A 39 5.12 -0.03 -7.70
C VAL A 39 5.66 1.28 -7.12
N ILE A 40 4.97 1.84 -6.12
CA ILE A 40 5.48 2.99 -5.35
C ILE A 40 6.86 2.67 -4.77
N ASP A 41 7.73 3.63 -4.51
CA ASP A 41 9.05 3.28 -3.97
C ASP A 41 9.00 2.95 -2.46
N GLY A 42 10.05 2.28 -1.96
CA GLY A 42 10.22 2.12 -0.52
C GLY A 42 10.51 3.47 0.13
N GLY A 43 9.90 3.76 1.28
CA GLY A 43 10.05 5.05 1.94
C GLY A 43 8.96 5.36 2.95
N THR A 44 8.96 6.61 3.42
CA THR A 44 7.98 7.13 4.36
C THR A 44 7.16 8.23 3.70
N TYR A 45 5.85 8.11 3.79
CA TYR A 45 4.88 9.01 3.17
C TYR A 45 3.96 9.61 4.22
N VAL A 46 3.52 10.85 3.95
CA VAL A 46 2.47 11.50 4.73
C VAL A 46 1.12 11.08 4.14
N GLY A 47 0.31 10.44 4.97
CA GLY A 47 -1.02 9.95 4.60
C GLY A 47 -2.16 10.84 5.09
N TYR A 48 -3.29 10.77 4.38
CA TYR A 48 -4.53 11.47 4.69
C TYR A 48 -5.70 10.49 4.59
N ALA A 49 -6.50 10.33 5.66
CA ALA A 49 -7.77 9.62 5.55
C ALA A 49 -8.79 10.51 4.83
N THR A 50 -9.21 10.10 3.64
CA THR A 50 -10.02 10.91 2.72
C THR A 50 -10.99 10.06 1.92
N ARG A 51 -11.72 10.67 0.99
CA ARG A 51 -12.54 9.97 -0.01
C ARG A 51 -12.04 10.24 -1.42
N MET A 52 -12.01 9.20 -2.25
CA MET A 52 -11.61 9.31 -3.65
C MET A 52 -12.65 10.11 -4.44
N ALA A 53 -12.26 11.22 -5.05
CA ALA A 53 -13.18 12.17 -5.67
C ALA A 53 -14.07 11.57 -6.76
N ASN A 54 -13.57 10.58 -7.50
CA ASN A 54 -14.19 10.04 -8.72
C ASN A 54 -14.78 8.62 -8.54
N LYS A 55 -14.82 8.09 -7.31
CA LYS A 55 -15.33 6.74 -7.03
C LYS A 55 -16.50 6.83 -6.05
N THR A 56 -17.68 6.38 -6.45
CA THR A 56 -18.96 6.54 -5.72
C THR A 56 -19.43 5.28 -5.01
N ASP A 57 -18.55 4.29 -4.87
CA ASP A 57 -18.86 2.99 -4.31
C ASP A 57 -18.37 2.87 -2.86
N GLY A 58 -18.54 3.92 -2.05
CA GLY A 58 -18.21 3.90 -0.62
C GLY A 58 -18.98 2.84 0.15
N THR A 59 -18.39 2.35 1.24
CA THR A 59 -19.02 1.29 2.07
C THR A 59 -20.29 1.80 2.73
N ASP A 60 -20.36 3.11 3.00
CA ASP A 60 -21.53 3.79 3.57
C ASP A 60 -22.47 4.43 2.53
N GLY A 61 -22.30 4.11 1.25
CA GLY A 61 -23.06 4.70 0.14
C GLY A 61 -22.53 6.06 -0.35
N GLY A 62 -21.44 6.57 0.25
CA GLY A 62 -20.76 7.78 -0.19
C GLY A 62 -19.68 7.53 -1.24
N LYS A 63 -18.73 8.47 -1.34
CA LYS A 63 -17.51 8.26 -2.13
C LYS A 63 -16.58 7.24 -1.48
N ARG A 64 -15.86 6.46 -2.28
CA ARG A 64 -14.94 5.41 -1.80
C ARG A 64 -13.94 5.97 -0.79
N GLU A 65 -13.83 5.31 0.35
CA GLU A 65 -12.88 5.63 1.41
C GLU A 65 -11.47 5.20 1.03
N GLY A 66 -10.46 5.96 1.46
CA GLY A 66 -9.07 5.59 1.26
C GLY A 66 -8.08 6.43 2.06
N ILE A 67 -6.83 5.98 2.07
CA ILE A 67 -5.70 6.73 2.63
C ILE A 67 -4.88 7.27 1.46
N TRP A 68 -4.92 8.58 1.24
CA TRP A 68 -4.14 9.23 0.19
C TRP A 68 -2.69 9.43 0.65
N LEU A 69 -1.70 9.08 -0.17
CA LEU A 69 -0.27 9.21 0.15
C LEU A 69 0.31 10.60 -0.21
N GLY A 70 -0.54 11.55 -0.57
CA GLY A 70 -0.12 12.91 -0.89
C GLY A 70 0.37 13.09 -2.33
N LYS A 71 1.08 14.18 -2.56
CA LYS A 71 1.61 14.55 -3.88
C LYS A 71 3.05 14.08 -4.05
N GLY A 72 3.41 13.76 -5.30
CA GLY A 72 4.80 13.49 -5.68
C GLY A 72 5.33 12.15 -5.20
N VAL A 73 4.46 11.16 -4.98
CA VAL A 73 4.85 9.81 -4.56
C VAL A 73 5.67 9.16 -5.69
N PRO A 74 6.96 8.85 -5.47
CA PRO A 74 7.79 8.23 -6.48
C PRO A 74 7.41 6.76 -6.67
N TYR A 75 7.59 6.26 -7.90
CA TYR A 75 7.31 4.87 -8.27
C TYR A 75 8.36 4.36 -9.26
N ASN A 76 8.47 3.02 -9.35
CA ASN A 76 9.39 2.29 -10.23
C ASN A 76 10.83 2.79 -10.13
N SER A 77 11.37 2.88 -8.90
CA SER A 77 12.72 3.35 -8.60
C SER A 77 12.98 4.77 -9.10
N GLY A 78 12.03 5.67 -8.86
CA GLY A 78 12.11 7.07 -9.26
C GLY A 78 11.89 7.33 -10.75
N ALA A 79 11.39 6.36 -11.52
CA ALA A 79 11.06 6.55 -12.94
C ALA A 79 9.97 7.62 -13.16
N GLY A 80 9.12 7.85 -12.16
CA GLY A 80 8.11 8.90 -12.20
C GLY A 80 7.58 9.27 -10.82
N LYS A 81 6.58 10.17 -10.81
CA LYS A 81 5.88 10.60 -9.59
C LYS A 81 4.37 10.66 -9.83
N ALA A 82 3.60 10.25 -8.84
CA ALA A 82 2.15 10.25 -8.88
C ALA A 82 1.54 11.08 -7.73
N ASN A 83 0.40 11.71 -8.01
CA ASN A 83 -0.41 12.42 -7.01
C ASN A 83 -1.68 11.64 -6.63
N GLY A 84 -1.91 10.50 -7.27
CA GLY A 84 -3.15 9.72 -7.18
C GLY A 84 -2.95 8.38 -6.47
N ILE A 85 -1.95 8.25 -5.61
CA ILE A 85 -1.67 6.99 -4.91
C ILE A 85 -2.49 6.92 -3.63
N PHE A 86 -3.23 5.83 -3.47
CA PHE A 86 -4.07 5.56 -2.32
C PHE A 86 -3.80 4.18 -1.74
N ILE A 87 -4.17 4.01 -0.47
CA ILE A 87 -4.56 2.72 0.10
C ILE A 87 -6.10 2.68 0.02
N HIS A 88 -6.66 1.79 -0.81
CA HIS A 88 -8.11 1.74 -1.01
C HIS A 88 -8.62 0.31 -1.18
N LYS A 89 -9.95 0.15 -1.25
CA LYS A 89 -10.55 -1.16 -1.39
C LYS A 89 -10.24 -1.81 -2.74
N GLY A 90 -9.96 -3.10 -2.74
CA GLY A 90 -9.77 -3.93 -3.93
C GLY A 90 -9.65 -5.40 -3.57
N THR A 91 -9.75 -6.27 -4.56
CA THR A 91 -9.72 -7.74 -4.37
C THR A 91 -8.44 -8.39 -4.90
N GLY A 92 -7.52 -7.62 -5.47
CA GLY A 92 -6.24 -8.14 -5.99
C GLY A 92 -5.47 -7.11 -6.82
N PRO A 93 -4.31 -7.50 -7.39
CA PRO A 93 -3.41 -6.62 -8.13
C PRO A 93 -4.07 -5.84 -9.28
N SER A 94 -5.01 -6.44 -10.00
CA SER A 94 -5.70 -5.77 -11.12
C SER A 94 -6.59 -4.58 -10.72
N TRP A 95 -6.78 -4.34 -9.42
CA TRP A 95 -7.54 -3.22 -8.87
C TRP A 95 -6.65 -2.07 -8.40
N SER A 96 -5.33 -2.24 -8.52
CA SER A 96 -4.34 -1.33 -7.95
C SER A 96 -4.11 -0.10 -8.82
N ASP A 97 -3.86 -0.25 -10.12
CA ASP A 97 -3.38 0.84 -10.99
C ASP A 97 -2.22 1.65 -10.33
N GLY A 98 -1.34 0.95 -9.59
CA GLY A 98 -0.25 1.53 -8.80
C GLY A 98 -0.59 1.93 -7.35
N CYS A 99 -1.84 1.77 -6.91
CA CYS A 99 -2.26 1.92 -5.52
C CYS A 99 -2.02 0.65 -4.69
N ILE A 100 -2.13 0.77 -3.37
CA ILE A 100 -2.15 -0.39 -2.46
C ILE A 100 -3.60 -0.76 -2.19
N VAL A 101 -3.95 -2.02 -2.40
CA VAL A 101 -5.33 -2.49 -2.20
C VAL A 101 -5.44 -3.59 -1.14
N LEU A 102 -6.56 -3.55 -0.42
CA LEU A 102 -6.97 -4.56 0.56
C LEU A 102 -8.51 -4.61 0.61
N SER A 103 -9.08 -5.56 1.36
CA SER A 103 -10.53 -5.77 1.40
C SER A 103 -11.31 -4.53 1.87
N SER A 104 -12.52 -4.34 1.31
CA SER A 104 -13.36 -3.15 1.59
C SER A 104 -13.61 -2.93 3.07
N ALA A 105 -13.90 -4.00 3.81
CA ALA A 105 -14.18 -3.93 5.25
C ALA A 105 -12.97 -3.38 6.04
N LEU A 106 -11.75 -3.84 5.71
CA LEU A 106 -10.54 -3.42 6.41
C LEU A 106 -10.16 -1.97 6.09
N VAL A 107 -10.34 -1.54 4.83
CA VAL A 107 -10.15 -0.12 4.46
C VAL A 107 -11.13 0.77 5.20
N TYR A 108 -12.41 0.39 5.22
CA TYR A 108 -13.43 1.16 5.94
C TYR A 108 -13.17 1.22 7.45
N GLN A 109 -12.73 0.11 8.05
CA GLN A 109 -12.37 0.05 9.46
C GLN A 109 -11.19 0.98 9.80
N MET A 110 -10.12 0.92 9.01
CA MET A 110 -8.96 1.80 9.16
C MET A 110 -9.34 3.28 8.95
N TRP A 111 -10.04 3.59 7.86
CA TRP A 111 -10.50 4.94 7.57
C TRP A 111 -11.35 5.51 8.70
N SER A 112 -12.32 4.73 9.22
CA SER A 112 -13.20 5.15 10.31
C SER A 112 -12.44 5.50 11.59
N ALA A 113 -11.41 4.72 11.90
CA ALA A 113 -10.57 4.90 13.10
C ALA A 113 -9.74 6.20 13.10
N ILE A 114 -9.29 6.64 11.94
CA ILE A 114 -8.35 7.76 11.81
C ILE A 114 -9.10 9.09 11.90
N ASN A 115 -8.83 9.91 12.93
CA ASN A 115 -9.43 11.23 13.07
C ASN A 115 -8.36 12.27 13.50
N PRO A 116 -8.48 13.54 13.07
CA PRO A 116 -9.45 14.05 12.09
C PRO A 116 -9.21 13.51 10.66
N LYS A 117 -10.26 13.53 9.84
CA LYS A 117 -10.18 13.26 8.39
C LYS A 117 -9.57 14.45 7.64
N GLU A 118 -9.10 14.25 6.42
CA GLU A 118 -8.54 15.29 5.55
C GLU A 118 -7.34 16.05 6.16
N LYS A 119 -6.58 15.41 7.04
CA LYS A 119 -5.38 15.97 7.68
C LYS A 119 -4.17 15.09 7.46
N ALA A 120 -3.00 15.72 7.49
CA ALA A 120 -1.69 15.09 7.44
C ALA A 120 -1.34 14.48 8.81
N ASN A 121 -2.02 13.40 9.19
CA ASN A 121 -1.89 12.77 10.51
C ASN A 121 -1.50 11.30 10.47
N ILE A 122 -1.19 10.76 9.29
CA ILE A 122 -0.78 9.38 9.10
C ILE A 122 0.64 9.33 8.58
N THR A 123 1.46 8.44 9.12
CA THR A 123 2.70 7.99 8.49
C THR A 123 2.47 6.66 7.82
N VAL A 124 2.74 6.58 6.53
CA VAL A 124 2.75 5.32 5.78
C VAL A 124 4.21 4.95 5.53
N THR A 125 4.65 3.81 6.03
CA THR A 125 6.01 3.32 5.84
C THR A 125 5.97 2.10 4.93
N VAL A 126 6.62 2.20 3.77
CA VAL A 126 6.75 1.11 2.80
C VAL A 126 8.18 0.59 2.86
N ARG A 127 8.34 -0.69 3.18
CA ARG A 127 9.64 -1.36 3.27
C ARG A 127 9.60 -2.62 2.43
N ASP A 128 10.63 -2.83 1.64
CA ASP A 128 10.83 -4.12 1.00
C ASP A 128 11.16 -5.18 2.05
N GLU A 129 10.62 -6.38 1.86
CA GLU A 129 11.13 -7.56 2.53
C GLU A 129 12.61 -7.68 2.15
N LYS A 130 13.50 -7.33 3.08
CA LYS A 130 14.91 -7.73 3.00
C LYS A 130 14.92 -9.23 3.09
N VAL A 131 14.82 -9.90 1.96
CA VAL A 131 15.05 -11.33 1.91
C VAL A 131 16.49 -11.53 2.38
N GLN A 132 16.69 -12.01 3.61
CA GLN A 132 17.88 -12.80 3.91
C GLN A 132 17.78 -14.02 3.00
N ARG A 133 18.28 -13.88 1.76
CA ARG A 133 18.49 -15.02 0.89
C ARG A 133 19.60 -15.81 1.56
N GLY A 134 19.23 -16.83 2.34
CA GLY A 134 20.12 -17.96 2.55
C GLY A 134 20.52 -18.45 1.16
N VAL A 135 21.75 -18.12 0.78
CA VAL A 135 22.50 -18.56 -0.41
C VAL A 135 21.65 -18.76 -1.67
N ALA A 136 21.75 -17.82 -2.62
CA ALA A 136 21.35 -18.10 -4.00
C ALA A 136 22.16 -19.30 -4.51
N LEU A 137 21.53 -20.45 -4.71
CA LEU A 137 22.07 -21.44 -5.64
C LEU A 137 22.06 -20.76 -7.02
N PRO A 138 23.23 -20.56 -7.65
CA PRO A 138 23.25 -20.01 -8.99
C PRO A 138 22.49 -20.96 -9.91
N TYR A 139 21.53 -20.41 -10.64
CA TYR A 139 20.90 -21.06 -11.78
C TYR A 139 22.03 -21.52 -12.72
N LYS A 140 22.36 -22.81 -12.72
CA LYS A 140 23.11 -23.37 -13.85
C LYS A 140 22.14 -23.39 -15.01
N CYS A 141 22.49 -22.69 -16.08
CA CYS A 141 21.93 -22.95 -17.40
C CYS A 141 21.96 -24.47 -17.62
N MET A 142 20.79 -25.09 -17.72
CA MET A 142 20.67 -26.40 -18.33
C MET A 142 20.90 -26.20 -19.83
N VAL A 143 22.17 -26.22 -20.24
CA VAL A 143 22.50 -26.56 -21.61
C VAL A 143 22.23 -28.06 -21.72
N ALA A 144 21.30 -28.40 -22.58
CA ALA A 144 20.89 -29.76 -22.84
C ALA A 144 22.05 -30.50 -23.52
N ASP A 145 22.64 -31.46 -22.82
CA ASP A 145 23.43 -32.51 -23.46
C ASP A 145 22.45 -33.53 -24.04
N TRP A 146 22.18 -33.41 -25.34
CA TRP A 146 21.68 -34.52 -26.16
C TRP A 146 22.90 -35.17 -26.81
N TYR A 147 22.96 -36.51 -26.68
CA TYR A 147 23.95 -37.50 -27.13
C TYR A 147 25.01 -37.08 -28.15
#